data_AF-A0A1D2WPL1-F1
#
_entry.id   AF-A0A1D2WPL1-F1
#
_cell.length_a   1.000
_cell.length_b   1.000
_cell.length_c   1.000
_cell.angle_alpha   90.00
_cell.angle_beta   90.00
_cell.angle_gamma   90.00
#
_symmetry.space_group_name_H-M   'P 1'
#
loop_
_entity.id
_entity.type
_entity.pdbx_description
1 polymer ?
#
loop_
_entity_poly.entity_id
_entity_poly.type
_entity_poly.pdbx_seq_one_letter_code
_entity_poly.pdbx_strand_id
1 'polypeptide(L)'
;MTPKIMIILGSGSDIAIAEKSMKILEKLEIPYSLKIASAHRTPDLVREIVIQGTNAGIEVFIGIAGLAAHLPGAIAAYTPRPVIGVPVDVKTGGVDALESIVQMPYPSPIATVGIDRGDNAAILAAQFIGLHDDEIRQKIINLRKNYALKVKNSNEEIIQKIEDKKFLQNDFLRIKDLNINDIEADESDPCCKNKNADVAIIVGRQTDVVTAKKVAVILDRLKISHDTKVVCPIRSTKKFTNYVKAMKNAKIFIGISSNSSQVTGGIVGLTDRPVIGVPCTNENGDDYMLTTVSMPPGVPVATVGINNGKNAAVLAGEILSINNPSITELLGKIKNKKINL
;
A
#
# COMPACT_ATOMS: atom_id res chain seq x y z
N MET A 1 26.29 -3.38 3.33
CA MET A 1 24.98 -3.96 2.96
C MET A 1 24.56 -3.40 1.60
N THR A 2 24.06 -4.24 0.70
CA THR A 2 23.58 -3.81 -0.62
C THR A 2 22.18 -3.18 -0.50
N PRO A 3 21.93 -1.97 -1.06
CA PRO A 3 20.60 -1.35 -1.00
C PRO A 3 19.51 -2.23 -1.62
N LYS A 4 18.38 -2.40 -0.92
CA LYS A 4 17.18 -3.08 -1.45
C LYS A 4 16.16 -2.08 -2.01
N ILE A 5 16.17 -0.85 -1.52
CA ILE A 5 15.21 0.20 -1.87
C ILE A 5 15.95 1.39 -2.49
N MET A 6 15.39 1.96 -3.56
CA MET A 6 15.88 3.22 -4.14
C MET A 6 14.82 4.31 -4.05
N ILE A 7 15.17 5.41 -3.37
CA ILE A 7 14.37 6.63 -3.30
C ILE A 7 14.88 7.61 -4.37
N ILE A 8 13.99 8.12 -5.21
CA ILE A 8 14.30 9.09 -6.25
C ILE A 8 13.42 10.32 -6.06
N LEU A 9 14.05 11.49 -5.96
CA LEU A 9 13.39 12.79 -5.81
C LEU A 9 13.42 13.55 -7.14
N GLY A 10 12.31 14.19 -7.50
CA GLY A 10 12.24 15.08 -8.67
C GLY A 10 12.96 16.41 -8.46
N SER A 11 13.09 16.84 -7.20
CA SER A 11 13.72 18.08 -6.78
C SER A 11 14.41 17.90 -5.41
N GLY A 12 15.49 18.66 -5.18
CA GLY A 12 16.12 18.72 -3.86
C GLY A 12 15.22 19.33 -2.77
N SER A 13 14.20 20.11 -3.16
CA SER A 13 13.17 20.62 -2.24
C SER A 13 12.35 19.52 -1.57
N ASP A 14 12.28 18.33 -2.16
CA ASP A 14 11.43 17.23 -1.69
C ASP A 14 12.11 16.39 -0.59
N ILE A 15 13.32 16.80 -0.15
CA ILE A 15 14.15 16.07 0.81
C ILE A 15 13.43 15.82 2.13
N ALA A 16 12.63 16.78 2.62
CA ALA A 16 11.88 16.62 3.87
C ALA A 16 10.89 15.44 3.83
N ILE A 17 10.36 15.09 2.66
CA ILE A 17 9.49 13.92 2.47
C ILE A 17 10.33 12.64 2.37
N ALA A 18 11.48 12.71 1.70
CA ALA A 18 12.45 11.61 1.64
C ALA A 18 12.94 11.21 3.04
N GLU A 19 13.25 12.18 3.89
CA GLU A 19 13.70 11.97 5.27
C GLU A 19 12.67 11.18 6.10
N LYS A 20 11.37 11.37 5.86
CA LYS A 20 10.33 10.55 6.51
C LYS A 20 10.49 9.08 6.13
N SER A 21 10.82 8.81 4.87
CA SER A 21 11.09 7.46 4.37
C SER A 21 12.37 6.90 5.00
N MET A 22 13.47 7.67 4.95
CA MET A 22 14.79 7.31 5.48
C MET A 22 14.71 6.92 6.96
N LYS A 23 14.05 7.73 7.79
CA LYS A 23 13.87 7.45 9.23
C LYS A 23 13.20 6.11 9.50
N ILE A 24 12.22 5.72 8.68
CA ILE A 24 11.56 4.42 8.80
C ILE A 24 12.49 3.30 8.34
N LEU A 25 13.18 3.47 7.20
CA LEU A 25 14.09 2.44 6.67
C LEU A 25 15.27 2.19 7.61
N GLU A 26 15.83 3.24 8.21
CA GLU A 26 16.88 3.14 9.25
C GLU A 26 16.37 2.41 10.49
N LYS A 27 15.17 2.75 10.96
CA LYS A 27 14.54 2.06 12.10
C LYS A 27 14.27 0.57 11.84
N LEU A 28 14.02 0.21 10.58
CA LEU A 28 13.83 -1.18 10.15
C LEU A 28 15.15 -1.84 9.72
N GLU A 29 16.25 -1.10 9.73
CA GLU A 29 17.59 -1.54 9.31
C GLU A 29 17.62 -2.05 7.85
N ILE A 30 16.85 -1.42 6.97
CA ILE A 30 16.79 -1.76 5.55
C ILE A 30 17.73 -0.82 4.78
N PRO A 31 18.76 -1.34 4.09
CA PRO A 31 19.67 -0.51 3.32
C PRO A 31 18.96 0.11 2.10
N TYR A 32 19.20 1.39 1.88
CA TYR A 32 18.57 2.16 0.80
C TYR A 32 19.56 3.07 0.08
N SER A 33 19.18 3.51 -1.13
CA SER A 33 19.91 4.52 -1.90
C SER A 33 19.00 5.71 -2.18
N LEU A 34 19.52 6.92 -2.06
CA LEU A 34 18.84 8.15 -2.44
C LEU A 34 19.46 8.73 -3.73
N LYS A 35 18.62 9.23 -4.65
CA LYS A 35 19.02 9.95 -5.85
C LYS A 35 18.10 11.15 -6.10
N ILE A 36 18.63 12.18 -6.75
CA ILE A 36 17.85 13.32 -7.24
C ILE A 36 17.94 13.29 -8.77
N ALA A 37 16.80 13.08 -9.42
CA ALA A 37 16.71 13.05 -10.87
C ALA A 37 15.28 13.44 -11.29
N SER A 38 15.17 14.38 -12.22
CA SER A 38 13.90 14.95 -12.64
C SER A 38 13.41 14.31 -13.94
N ALA A 39 12.18 13.80 -13.93
CA ALA A 39 11.57 13.23 -15.14
C ALA A 39 11.39 14.26 -16.27
N HIS A 40 11.33 15.55 -15.96
CA HIS A 40 11.17 16.61 -16.96
C HIS A 40 12.50 17.26 -17.38
N ARG A 41 13.47 17.37 -16.45
CA ARG A 41 14.74 18.09 -16.70
C ARG A 41 15.91 17.17 -17.03
N THR A 42 15.89 15.94 -16.51
CA THR A 42 16.97 14.95 -16.68
C THR A 42 16.39 13.56 -16.96
N PRO A 43 15.57 13.38 -18.01
CA PRO A 43 14.87 12.11 -18.27
C PRO A 43 15.83 10.94 -18.50
N ASP A 44 16.94 11.15 -19.22
CA ASP A 44 17.93 10.10 -19.47
C ASP A 44 18.63 9.65 -18.18
N LEU A 45 18.87 10.57 -17.25
CA LEU A 45 19.42 10.24 -15.93
C LEU A 45 18.44 9.37 -15.12
N VAL A 46 17.14 9.67 -15.16
CA VAL A 46 16.12 8.82 -14.50
C VAL A 46 16.15 7.41 -15.10
N ARG A 47 16.19 7.30 -16.43
CA ARG A 47 16.28 6.01 -17.13
C ARG A 47 17.50 5.21 -16.69
N GLU A 48 18.69 5.81 -16.74
CA GLU A 48 19.93 5.14 -16.38
C GLU A 48 19.95 4.70 -14.91
N ILE A 49 19.52 5.57 -13.98
CA ILE A 49 19.43 5.25 -12.55
C ILE A 49 18.52 4.03 -12.32
N VAL A 50 17.36 3.98 -12.99
CA VAL A 50 16.38 2.92 -12.77
C VAL A 50 16.83 1.59 -13.38
N ILE A 51 17.38 1.61 -14.61
CA ILE A 51 17.89 0.40 -15.26
C ILE A 51 19.08 -0.16 -14.47
N GLN A 52 20.06 0.68 -14.16
CA GLN A 52 21.25 0.26 -13.42
C GLN A 52 20.88 -0.18 -11.99
N GLY A 53 19.97 0.53 -11.33
CA GLY A 53 19.45 0.14 -10.01
C GLY A 53 18.75 -1.22 -10.04
N THR A 54 17.93 -1.46 -11.05
CA THR A 54 17.24 -2.76 -11.23
C THR A 54 18.25 -3.88 -11.42
N ASN A 55 19.27 -3.67 -12.26
CA ASN A 55 20.34 -4.64 -12.50
C ASN A 55 21.24 -4.86 -11.28
N ALA A 56 21.40 -3.84 -10.43
CA ALA A 56 22.17 -3.91 -9.19
C ALA A 56 21.40 -4.58 -8.03
N GLY A 57 20.16 -5.02 -8.24
CA GLY A 57 19.38 -5.76 -7.25
C GLY A 57 18.42 -4.91 -6.42
N ILE A 58 18.09 -3.68 -6.82
CA ILE A 58 16.98 -2.95 -6.20
C ILE A 58 15.68 -3.72 -6.39
N GLU A 59 14.95 -3.91 -5.29
CA GLU A 59 13.70 -4.66 -5.23
C GLU A 59 12.47 -3.75 -5.30
N VAL A 60 12.56 -2.52 -4.75
CA VAL A 60 11.46 -1.55 -4.70
C VAL A 60 11.98 -0.13 -4.98
N PHE A 61 11.25 0.62 -5.78
CA PHE A 61 11.53 2.05 -6.02
C PHE A 61 10.49 2.93 -5.33
N ILE A 62 10.93 4.07 -4.78
CA ILE A 62 10.07 5.12 -4.22
C ILE A 62 10.32 6.40 -5.02
N GLY A 63 9.32 6.85 -5.77
CA GLY A 63 9.33 8.12 -6.50
C GLY A 63 8.59 9.20 -5.73
N ILE A 64 9.26 10.32 -5.45
CA ILE A 64 8.69 11.47 -4.72
C ILE A 64 8.64 12.67 -5.65
N ALA A 65 7.45 13.20 -5.91
CA ALA A 65 7.25 14.33 -6.82
C ALA A 65 5.97 15.10 -6.50
N GLY A 66 6.01 16.42 -6.75
CA GLY A 66 4.86 17.33 -6.68
C GLY A 66 4.46 17.88 -8.05
N LEU A 67 3.38 18.68 -8.08
CA LEU A 67 2.82 19.28 -9.30
C LEU A 67 2.41 18.21 -10.33
N ALA A 68 2.77 18.36 -11.61
CA ALA A 68 2.61 17.33 -12.63
C ALA A 68 3.59 16.16 -12.39
N ALA A 69 3.28 15.33 -11.40
CA ALA A 69 4.20 14.40 -10.79
C ALA A 69 4.44 13.11 -11.62
N HIS A 70 5.19 13.25 -12.72
CA HIS A 70 5.45 12.13 -13.65
C HIS A 70 6.58 11.17 -13.21
N LEU A 71 7.34 11.51 -12.17
CA LEU A 71 8.53 10.72 -11.79
C LEU A 71 8.20 9.26 -11.44
N PRO A 72 7.20 8.93 -10.61
CA PRO A 72 6.86 7.53 -10.34
C PRO A 72 6.49 6.75 -11.60
N GLY A 73 5.68 7.36 -12.50
CA GLY A 73 5.32 6.75 -13.78
C GLY A 73 6.53 6.53 -14.70
N ALA A 74 7.46 7.49 -14.75
CA ALA A 74 8.70 7.37 -15.51
C ALA A 74 9.59 6.23 -14.97
N ILE A 75 9.66 6.06 -13.65
CA ILE A 75 10.37 4.94 -13.03
C ILE A 75 9.73 3.61 -13.44
N ALA A 76 8.40 3.49 -13.31
CA ALA A 76 7.69 2.25 -13.64
C ALA A 76 7.79 1.83 -15.12
N ALA A 77 8.09 2.78 -16.02
CA ALA A 77 8.35 2.49 -17.43
C ALA A 77 9.69 1.78 -17.67
N TYR A 78 10.66 1.91 -16.76
CA TYR A 78 12.03 1.41 -16.92
C TYR A 78 12.38 0.23 -15.99
N THR A 79 11.42 -0.26 -15.19
CA THR A 79 11.66 -1.41 -14.30
C THR A 79 10.47 -2.37 -14.24
N PRO A 80 10.70 -3.68 -14.09
CA PRO A 80 9.66 -4.63 -13.71
C PRO A 80 9.35 -4.61 -12.21
N ARG A 81 10.15 -3.91 -11.39
CA ARG A 81 10.01 -3.85 -9.93
C ARG A 81 8.84 -2.94 -9.53
N PRO A 82 8.17 -3.21 -8.40
CA PRO A 82 7.11 -2.36 -7.91
C PRO A 82 7.62 -0.95 -7.59
N VAL A 83 6.82 0.05 -7.96
CA VAL A 83 7.11 1.46 -7.72
C VAL A 83 6.06 2.05 -6.80
N ILE A 84 6.52 2.69 -5.73
CA ILE A 84 5.68 3.43 -4.79
C ILE A 84 5.77 4.92 -5.13
N GLY A 85 4.63 5.56 -5.31
CA GLY A 85 4.54 6.99 -5.58
C GLY A 85 4.14 7.76 -4.34
N VAL A 86 4.90 8.82 -4.02
CA VAL A 86 4.58 9.76 -2.94
C VAL A 86 4.25 11.12 -3.56
N PRO A 87 2.97 11.52 -3.60
CA PRO A 87 2.59 12.85 -4.04
C PRO A 87 3.04 13.89 -3.01
N VAL A 88 3.64 14.98 -3.48
CA VAL A 88 4.12 16.08 -2.63
C VAL A 88 3.16 17.25 -2.72
N ASP A 89 2.79 17.81 -1.57
CA ASP A 89 2.06 19.07 -1.53
C ASP A 89 3.00 20.26 -1.81
N VAL A 90 2.74 20.96 -2.92
CA VAL A 90 3.51 22.13 -3.34
C VAL A 90 2.65 23.38 -3.46
N LYS A 91 1.45 23.28 -4.07
CA LYS A 91 0.56 24.44 -4.31
C LYS A 91 -0.92 24.17 -4.13
N THR A 92 -1.42 23.01 -4.57
CA THR A 92 -2.86 22.70 -4.56
C THR A 92 -3.21 21.60 -3.56
N GLY A 93 -2.59 21.62 -2.38
CA GLY A 93 -2.81 20.59 -1.37
C GLY A 93 -2.33 19.20 -1.80
N GLY A 94 -1.44 19.11 -2.78
CA GLY A 94 -0.92 17.86 -3.36
C GLY A 94 -1.90 17.04 -4.20
N VAL A 95 -3.12 17.52 -4.45
CA VAL A 95 -4.14 16.80 -5.24
C VAL A 95 -3.72 16.65 -6.70
N ASP A 96 -3.07 17.66 -7.26
CA ASP A 96 -2.48 17.63 -8.60
C ASP A 96 -1.43 16.53 -8.75
N ALA A 97 -0.54 16.41 -7.77
CA ALA A 97 0.46 15.35 -7.70
C ALA A 97 -0.17 13.98 -7.51
N LEU A 98 -1.18 13.87 -6.63
CA LEU A 98 -1.88 12.62 -6.37
C LEU A 98 -2.53 12.06 -7.64
N GLU A 99 -3.34 12.86 -8.33
CA GLU A 99 -4.01 12.48 -9.57
C GLU A 99 -3.01 12.10 -10.67
N SER A 100 -1.90 12.85 -10.76
CA SER A 100 -0.82 12.57 -11.72
C SER A 100 -0.14 11.21 -11.50
N ILE A 101 -0.09 10.73 -10.25
CA ILE A 101 0.61 9.49 -9.89
C ILE A 101 -0.33 8.28 -9.92
N VAL A 102 -1.55 8.41 -9.42
CA VAL A 102 -2.44 7.27 -9.14
C VAL A 102 -3.22 6.79 -10.37
N GLN A 103 -3.56 7.67 -11.30
CA GLN A 103 -4.43 7.39 -12.45
C GLN A 103 -3.68 6.77 -13.64
N MET A 104 -2.83 5.78 -13.36
CA MET A 104 -1.99 5.16 -14.37
C MET A 104 -2.77 4.24 -15.32
N PRO A 105 -2.46 4.26 -16.63
CA PRO A 105 -3.06 3.34 -17.58
C PRO A 105 -2.64 1.89 -17.32
N TYR A 106 -3.48 0.95 -17.75
CA TYR A 106 -3.08 -0.46 -17.79
C TYR A 106 -2.07 -0.69 -18.92
N PRO A 107 -0.96 -1.43 -18.71
CA PRO A 107 -0.63 -2.29 -17.56
C PRO A 107 0.49 -1.76 -16.65
N SER A 108 0.57 -0.44 -16.41
CA SER A 108 1.68 0.19 -15.65
C SER A 108 1.21 0.70 -14.29
N PRO A 109 1.09 -0.15 -13.26
CA PRO A 109 0.63 0.29 -11.95
C PRO A 109 1.65 1.17 -11.21
N ILE A 110 1.15 1.98 -10.27
CA ILE A 110 1.93 2.61 -9.22
C ILE A 110 1.22 2.32 -7.89
N ALA A 111 1.98 2.00 -6.84
CA ALA A 111 1.48 1.89 -5.48
C ALA A 111 1.46 3.31 -4.85
N THR A 112 0.36 4.03 -4.98
CA THR A 112 0.30 5.41 -4.46
C THR A 112 -0.06 5.43 -2.98
N VAL A 113 0.72 6.16 -2.17
CA VAL A 113 0.42 6.46 -0.77
C VAL A 113 -0.10 7.88 -0.61
N GLY A 114 -0.57 8.24 0.59
CA GLY A 114 -1.08 9.59 0.88
C GLY A 114 -0.08 10.71 0.59
N ILE A 115 -0.61 11.91 0.38
CA ILE A 115 0.18 13.12 0.16
C ILE A 115 1.16 13.33 1.32
N ASP A 116 2.42 13.59 0.97
CA ASP A 116 3.56 13.77 1.88
C ASP A 116 3.88 12.57 2.80
N ARG A 117 3.31 11.39 2.52
CA ARG A 117 3.48 10.17 3.34
C ARG A 117 4.70 9.33 2.95
N GLY A 118 5.88 9.94 2.96
CA GLY A 118 7.15 9.21 2.78
C GLY A 118 7.36 8.11 3.83
N ASP A 119 6.87 8.32 5.05
CA ASP A 119 6.83 7.30 6.10
C ASP A 119 6.05 6.05 5.66
N ASN A 120 4.81 6.21 5.18
CA ASN A 120 4.01 5.08 4.70
C ASN A 120 4.61 4.44 3.45
N ALA A 121 5.29 5.19 2.58
CA ALA A 121 6.00 4.63 1.44
C ALA A 121 7.11 3.67 1.87
N ALA A 122 7.90 4.04 2.88
CA ALA A 122 8.93 3.18 3.44
C ALA A 122 8.35 1.93 4.14
N ILE A 123 7.26 2.09 4.91
CA ILE A 123 6.58 0.94 5.54
C ILE A 123 6.04 -0.01 4.48
N LEU A 124 5.43 0.51 3.41
CA LEU A 124 4.88 -0.28 2.33
C LEU A 124 5.98 -1.02 1.55
N ALA A 125 7.10 -0.34 1.25
CA ALA A 125 8.27 -0.98 0.65
C ALA A 125 8.81 -2.11 1.52
N ALA A 126 8.91 -1.87 2.84
CA ALA A 126 9.30 -2.90 3.79
C ALA A 126 8.32 -4.07 3.80
N GLN A 127 7.00 -3.83 3.69
CA GLN A 127 5.99 -4.91 3.59
C GLN A 127 6.17 -5.76 2.33
N PHE A 128 6.59 -5.18 1.21
CA PHE A 128 6.87 -5.94 -0.02
C PHE A 128 8.07 -6.86 0.17
N ILE A 129 9.16 -6.36 0.77
CA ILE A 129 10.36 -7.16 1.07
C ILE A 129 10.05 -8.21 2.15
N GLY A 130 9.28 -7.84 3.17
CA GLY A 130 8.85 -8.71 4.27
C GLY A 130 7.97 -9.90 3.84
N LEU A 131 7.56 -10.00 2.57
CA LEU A 131 6.91 -11.20 2.04
C LEU A 131 7.88 -12.39 1.92
N HIS A 132 9.18 -12.13 1.87
CA HIS A 132 10.21 -13.14 1.71
C HIS A 132 11.40 -12.97 2.68
N ASP A 133 11.32 -11.97 3.57
CA ASP A 133 12.30 -11.65 4.60
C ASP A 133 11.58 -11.58 5.95
N ASP A 134 11.58 -12.71 6.67
CA ASP A 134 10.84 -12.84 7.93
C ASP A 134 11.37 -11.90 9.02
N GLU A 135 12.65 -11.54 8.99
CA GLU A 135 13.24 -10.61 9.95
C GLU A 135 12.64 -9.21 9.76
N ILE A 136 12.62 -8.71 8.51
CA ILE A 136 11.98 -7.43 8.18
C ILE A 136 10.49 -7.47 8.54
N ARG A 137 9.81 -8.59 8.27
CA ARG A 137 8.40 -8.77 8.63
C ARG A 137 8.16 -8.61 10.13
N GLN A 138 8.99 -9.21 10.98
CA GLN A 138 8.89 -9.03 12.43
C GLN A 138 9.16 -7.59 12.87
N LYS A 139 10.14 -6.90 12.24
CA LYS A 139 10.40 -5.48 12.51
C LYS A 139 9.17 -4.61 12.17
N ILE A 140 8.45 -4.91 11.08
CA ILE A 140 7.21 -4.21 10.72
C ILE A 140 6.09 -4.47 11.75
N ILE A 141 5.90 -5.73 12.16
CA ILE A 141 4.90 -6.08 13.19
C ILE A 141 5.17 -5.28 14.48
N ASN A 142 6.43 -5.23 14.92
CA ASN A 142 6.83 -4.47 16.10
C ASN A 142 6.67 -2.96 15.90
N LEU A 143 7.02 -2.42 14.72
CA LEU A 143 6.79 -1.02 14.39
C LEU A 143 5.31 -0.65 14.52
N ARG A 144 4.41 -1.51 14.01
CA ARG A 144 2.96 -1.28 14.07
C ARG A 144 2.40 -1.40 15.49
N LYS A 145 2.89 -2.34 16.30
CA LYS A 145 2.58 -2.41 17.74
C LYS A 145 2.99 -1.12 18.47
N ASN A 146 4.15 -0.54 18.12
CA ASN A 146 4.61 0.72 18.71
C ASN A 146 3.69 1.90 18.36
N TYR A 147 3.13 1.96 17.15
CA TYR A 147 2.12 2.98 16.82
C TYR A 147 0.86 2.83 17.69
N ALA A 148 0.38 1.61 17.90
CA ALA A 148 -0.76 1.35 18.77
C ALA A 148 -0.47 1.73 20.24
N LEU A 149 0.72 1.41 20.74
CA LEU A 149 1.15 1.79 22.09
C LEU A 149 1.27 3.30 22.24
N LYS A 150 1.79 4.00 21.22
CA LYS A 150 1.89 5.47 21.23
C LYS A 150 0.52 6.12 21.39
N VAL A 151 -0.51 5.62 20.71
CA VAL A 151 -1.87 6.12 20.87
C VAL A 151 -2.38 5.92 22.30
N LYS A 152 -2.14 4.74 22.90
CA LYS A 152 -2.51 4.48 24.30
C LYS A 152 -1.83 5.44 25.28
N ASN A 153 -0.52 5.64 25.13
CA ASN A 153 0.26 6.53 26.00
C ASN A 153 -0.14 8.01 25.82
N SER A 154 -0.40 8.44 24.58
CA SER A 154 -0.84 9.81 24.31
C SER A 154 -2.18 10.14 24.97
N ASN A 155 -3.07 9.16 25.16
CA ASN A 155 -4.30 9.37 25.91
C ASN A 155 -4.01 9.81 27.35
N GLU A 156 -3.12 9.10 28.05
CA GLU A 156 -2.77 9.41 29.44
C GLU A 156 -2.10 10.78 29.56
N GLU A 157 -1.13 11.06 28.68
CA GLU A 157 -0.41 12.34 28.66
C GLU A 157 -1.33 13.53 28.39
N ILE A 158 -2.31 13.39 27.50
CA ILE A 158 -3.24 14.47 27.16
C ILE A 158 -4.23 14.68 28.31
N ILE A 159 -4.82 13.62 28.87
CA ILE A 159 -5.79 13.72 29.97
C ILE A 159 -5.15 14.43 31.18
N GLN A 160 -3.91 14.09 31.53
CA GLN A 160 -3.17 14.79 32.60
C GLN A 160 -3.01 16.30 32.34
N LYS A 161 -2.84 16.71 31.08
CA LYS A 161 -2.69 18.13 30.71
C LYS A 161 -3.99 18.93 30.74
N ILE A 162 -5.15 18.26 30.78
CA ILE A 162 -6.48 18.90 30.73
C ILE A 162 -7.36 18.55 31.94
N GLU A 163 -6.76 17.97 32.99
CA GLU A 163 -7.47 17.54 34.20
C GLU A 163 -8.10 18.71 34.97
N ASP A 164 -7.58 19.92 34.80
CA ASP A 164 -8.08 21.17 35.40
C ASP A 164 -9.35 21.72 34.71
N LYS A 165 -9.80 21.12 33.60
CA LYS A 165 -10.96 21.60 32.85
C LYS A 165 -12.26 21.32 33.60
N LYS A 166 -12.97 22.41 33.94
CA LYS A 166 -14.24 22.43 34.70
C LYS A 166 -15.30 21.43 34.23
N PHE A 167 -15.33 21.07 32.95
CA PHE A 167 -16.33 20.16 32.37
C PHE A 167 -15.80 18.74 32.10
N LEU A 168 -14.50 18.48 32.29
CA LEU A 168 -13.92 17.14 32.24
C LEU A 168 -14.08 16.49 33.63
N GLN A 169 -15.32 16.15 33.99
CA GLN A 169 -15.64 15.56 35.28
C GLN A 169 -15.88 14.06 35.13
N ASN A 170 -15.31 13.26 36.04
CA ASN A 170 -15.53 11.81 36.16
C ASN A 170 -15.22 10.99 34.90
N ASP A 171 -13.94 10.87 34.52
CA ASP A 171 -13.52 9.79 33.62
C ASP A 171 -13.62 8.43 34.33
N PHE A 172 -14.82 7.84 34.28
CA PHE A 172 -15.14 6.56 34.91
C PHE A 172 -14.63 5.36 34.12
N LEU A 173 -14.11 5.56 32.91
CA LEU A 173 -13.79 4.49 31.97
C LEU A 173 -12.32 4.63 31.52
N ARG A 174 -11.42 4.28 32.44
CA ARG A 174 -9.97 4.33 32.21
C ARG A 174 -9.56 3.28 31.18
N ILE A 175 -8.95 3.73 30.09
CA ILE A 175 -8.53 2.85 28.97
C ILE A 175 -7.60 1.72 29.44
N LYS A 176 -6.73 1.98 30.43
CA LYS A 176 -5.83 0.96 31.01
C LYS A 176 -6.54 -0.20 31.70
N ASP A 177 -7.78 0.01 32.14
CA ASP A 177 -8.58 -0.98 32.86
C ASP A 177 -9.51 -1.76 31.91
N LEU A 178 -9.50 -1.44 30.61
CA LEU A 178 -10.28 -2.15 29.60
C LEU A 178 -9.58 -3.43 29.13
N ASN A 179 -10.23 -4.57 29.36
CA ASN A 179 -9.86 -5.83 28.71
C ASN A 179 -10.36 -5.85 27.26
N ILE A 180 -9.49 -5.45 26.34
CA ILE A 180 -9.73 -5.57 24.90
C ILE A 180 -9.31 -6.98 24.48
N ASN A 181 -10.26 -7.90 24.42
CA ASN A 181 -10.01 -9.23 23.84
C ASN A 181 -9.85 -9.09 22.32
N ASP A 182 -8.81 -9.70 21.77
CA ASP A 182 -8.73 -9.89 20.32
C ASP A 182 -9.93 -10.72 19.87
N ILE A 183 -10.69 -10.24 18.88
CA ILE A 183 -11.81 -11.01 18.32
C ILE A 183 -11.23 -12.28 17.71
N GLU A 184 -11.34 -13.41 18.39
CA GLU A 184 -10.87 -14.70 17.86
C GLU A 184 -11.67 -15.07 16.60
N ALA A 185 -10.96 -15.54 15.59
CA ALA A 185 -11.61 -15.96 14.35
C ALA A 185 -12.36 -17.27 14.61
N ASP A 186 -13.62 -17.32 14.19
CA ASP A 186 -14.40 -18.55 14.24
C ASP A 186 -13.91 -19.50 13.13
N GLU A 187 -13.02 -20.45 13.48
CA GLU A 187 -12.41 -21.38 12.51
C GLU A 187 -13.44 -22.35 11.86
N SER A 188 -14.65 -22.42 12.42
CA SER A 188 -15.76 -23.25 11.93
C SER A 188 -16.58 -22.60 10.79
N ASP A 189 -16.43 -21.28 10.56
CA ASP A 189 -17.13 -20.55 9.51
C ASP A 189 -16.53 -20.91 8.13
N PRO A 190 -17.29 -21.51 7.18
CA PRO A 190 -16.83 -21.76 5.83
C PRO A 190 -16.73 -20.45 5.03
N CYS A 191 -15.77 -19.60 5.40
CA CYS A 191 -15.71 -18.22 4.95
C CYS A 191 -15.00 -18.03 3.60
N CYS A 192 -14.09 -18.94 3.21
CA CYS A 192 -13.21 -18.83 2.04
C CYS A 192 -13.22 -20.11 1.20
N LYS A 193 -13.11 -19.99 -0.14
CA LYS A 193 -13.11 -21.15 -1.05
C LYS A 193 -11.72 -21.76 -1.17
N ASN A 194 -10.68 -20.92 -1.17
CA ASN A 194 -9.28 -21.32 -1.19
C ASN A 194 -8.49 -20.64 -0.05
N LYS A 195 -8.34 -21.35 1.08
CA LYS A 195 -7.55 -20.89 2.24
C LYS A 195 -6.05 -20.68 1.94
N ASN A 196 -5.55 -21.32 0.88
CA ASN A 196 -4.14 -21.32 0.50
C ASN A 196 -3.82 -20.37 -0.65
N ALA A 197 -4.77 -19.51 -1.04
CA ALA A 197 -4.52 -18.52 -2.09
C ALA A 197 -3.43 -17.52 -1.69
N ASP A 198 -2.55 -17.19 -2.62
CA ASP A 198 -1.50 -16.17 -2.47
C ASP A 198 -2.10 -14.76 -2.38
N VAL A 199 -3.26 -14.52 -3.03
CA VAL A 199 -3.94 -13.21 -3.05
C VAL A 199 -5.38 -13.34 -2.57
N ALA A 200 -5.76 -12.55 -1.58
CA ALA A 200 -7.15 -12.47 -1.11
C ALA A 200 -7.82 -11.18 -1.63
N ILE A 201 -8.86 -11.32 -2.44
CA ILE A 201 -9.65 -10.20 -2.97
C ILE A 201 -10.89 -10.02 -2.11
N ILE A 202 -11.07 -8.83 -1.53
CA ILE A 202 -12.22 -8.49 -0.72
C ILE A 202 -12.98 -7.34 -1.38
N VAL A 203 -14.26 -7.55 -1.61
CA VAL A 203 -15.14 -6.61 -2.29
C VAL A 203 -16.19 -6.08 -1.32
N GLY A 204 -16.24 -4.75 -1.15
CA GLY A 204 -17.16 -4.12 -0.19
C GLY A 204 -18.64 -4.19 -0.59
N ARG A 205 -18.93 -4.13 -1.90
CA ARG A 205 -20.29 -4.17 -2.45
C ARG A 205 -20.41 -5.18 -3.59
N GLN A 206 -21.59 -5.78 -3.72
CA GLN A 206 -21.89 -6.76 -4.77
C GLN A 206 -21.77 -6.16 -6.18
N THR A 207 -22.06 -4.86 -6.34
CA THR A 207 -21.96 -4.14 -7.61
C THR A 207 -20.52 -4.07 -8.13
N ASP A 208 -19.53 -4.09 -7.25
CA ASP A 208 -18.12 -3.93 -7.63
C ASP A 208 -17.44 -5.26 -7.96
N VAL A 209 -18.19 -6.36 -7.94
CA VAL A 209 -17.71 -7.70 -8.33
C VAL A 209 -17.18 -7.71 -9.76
N VAL A 210 -17.65 -6.82 -10.63
CA VAL A 210 -17.10 -6.65 -11.99
C VAL A 210 -15.62 -6.26 -11.94
N THR A 211 -15.22 -5.36 -11.03
CA THR A 211 -13.81 -5.00 -10.82
C THR A 211 -13.03 -6.18 -10.25
N ALA A 212 -13.60 -6.94 -9.32
CA ALA A 212 -12.99 -8.16 -8.79
C ALA A 212 -12.72 -9.21 -9.88
N LYS A 213 -13.67 -9.41 -10.81
CA LYS A 213 -13.48 -10.29 -11.97
C LYS A 213 -12.32 -9.82 -12.85
N LYS A 214 -12.15 -8.51 -13.05
CA LYS A 214 -11.01 -7.96 -13.79
C LYS A 214 -9.68 -8.25 -13.09
N VAL A 215 -9.63 -8.19 -11.77
CA VAL A 215 -8.45 -8.58 -10.96
C VAL A 215 -8.16 -10.07 -11.17
N ALA A 216 -9.15 -10.93 -10.92
CA ALA A 216 -9.05 -12.39 -11.03
C ALA A 216 -8.50 -12.85 -12.38
N VAL A 217 -9.03 -12.33 -13.50
CA VAL A 217 -8.58 -12.67 -14.86
C VAL A 217 -7.09 -12.37 -15.08
N ILE A 218 -6.56 -11.31 -14.48
CA ILE A 218 -5.13 -10.98 -14.61
C ILE A 218 -4.29 -11.88 -13.69
N LEU A 219 -4.75 -12.16 -12.46
CA LEU A 219 -4.07 -13.10 -11.56
C LEU A 219 -3.99 -14.51 -12.16
N ASP A 220 -5.05 -14.98 -12.82
CA ASP A 220 -5.06 -16.26 -13.55
C ASP A 220 -4.01 -16.29 -14.66
N ARG A 221 -3.87 -15.19 -15.43
CA ARG A 221 -2.83 -15.08 -16.47
C ARG A 221 -1.42 -15.08 -15.90
N LEU A 222 -1.25 -14.54 -14.70
CA LEU A 222 0.00 -14.56 -13.94
C LEU A 222 0.21 -15.87 -13.18
N LYS A 223 -0.73 -16.82 -13.25
CA LYS A 223 -0.73 -18.08 -12.49
C LYS A 223 -0.61 -17.87 -10.97
N ILE A 224 -1.20 -16.79 -10.47
CA ILE A 224 -1.23 -16.46 -9.05
C ILE A 224 -2.55 -16.98 -8.46
N SER A 225 -2.43 -17.82 -7.43
CA SER A 225 -3.60 -18.38 -6.75
C SER A 225 -4.34 -17.28 -5.98
N HIS A 226 -5.67 -17.26 -6.09
CA HIS A 226 -6.46 -16.19 -5.48
C HIS A 226 -7.81 -16.70 -4.93
N ASP A 227 -8.35 -16.00 -3.93
CA ASP A 227 -9.70 -16.18 -3.40
C ASP A 227 -10.44 -14.84 -3.46
N THR A 228 -11.77 -14.87 -3.63
CA THR A 228 -12.59 -13.66 -3.69
C THR A 228 -13.79 -13.76 -2.76
N LYS A 229 -13.96 -12.75 -1.90
CA LYS A 229 -15.10 -12.62 -0.99
C LYS A 229 -15.76 -11.27 -1.12
N VAL A 230 -17.08 -11.27 -1.25
CA VAL A 230 -17.88 -10.05 -1.09
C VAL A 230 -18.31 -9.95 0.37
N VAL A 231 -17.74 -8.99 1.09
CA VAL A 231 -18.02 -8.77 2.52
C VAL A 231 -17.69 -7.33 2.90
N CYS A 232 -18.61 -6.71 3.66
CA CYS A 232 -18.47 -5.34 4.12
C CYS A 232 -18.03 -5.33 5.60
N PRO A 233 -16.96 -4.61 5.97
CA PRO A 233 -16.48 -4.56 7.36
C PRO A 233 -17.47 -3.88 8.30
N ILE A 234 -18.29 -2.96 7.80
CA ILE A 234 -19.27 -2.20 8.60
C ILE A 234 -20.53 -3.03 8.83
N ARG A 235 -21.11 -3.58 7.75
CA ARG A 235 -22.38 -4.35 7.83
C ARG A 235 -22.20 -5.76 8.38
N SER A 236 -20.99 -6.31 8.35
CA SER A 236 -20.74 -7.70 8.70
C SER A 236 -19.33 -7.88 9.28
N THR A 237 -19.03 -7.15 10.35
CA THR A 237 -17.71 -7.10 10.99
C THR A 237 -17.17 -8.48 11.36
N LYS A 238 -17.98 -9.35 12.01
CA LYS A 238 -17.54 -10.71 12.37
C LYS A 238 -17.11 -11.52 11.13
N LYS A 239 -17.94 -11.52 10.08
CA LYS A 239 -17.63 -12.25 8.82
C LYS A 239 -16.40 -11.70 8.11
N PHE A 240 -16.24 -10.37 8.11
CA PHE A 240 -15.07 -9.70 7.54
C PHE A 240 -13.79 -10.09 8.28
N THR A 241 -13.80 -9.95 9.61
CA THR A 241 -12.65 -10.28 10.47
C THR A 241 -12.29 -11.77 10.35
N ASN A 242 -13.29 -12.66 10.39
CA ASN A 242 -13.09 -14.09 10.19
C ASN A 242 -12.42 -14.38 8.86
N TYR A 243 -12.88 -13.79 7.76
CA TYR A 243 -12.29 -14.00 6.44
C TYR A 243 -10.83 -13.53 6.38
N VAL A 244 -10.53 -12.31 6.82
CA VAL A 244 -9.15 -11.79 6.80
C VAL A 244 -8.22 -12.66 7.65
N LYS A 245 -8.66 -13.07 8.84
CA LYS A 245 -7.87 -13.95 9.73
C LYS A 245 -7.74 -15.38 9.21
N ALA A 246 -8.74 -15.89 8.49
CA ALA A 246 -8.69 -17.22 7.88
C ALA A 246 -7.73 -17.30 6.69
N MET A 247 -7.48 -16.19 6.00
CA MET A 247 -6.49 -16.08 4.91
C MET A 247 -5.05 -16.01 5.45
N LYS A 248 -4.66 -16.98 6.29
CA LYS A 248 -3.34 -17.06 6.93
C LYS A 248 -2.20 -17.20 5.90
N ASN A 249 -2.47 -17.72 4.70
CA ASN A 249 -1.46 -17.92 3.65
C ASN A 249 -1.45 -16.85 2.56
N ALA A 250 -2.47 -15.97 2.51
CA ALA A 250 -2.48 -14.87 1.55
C ALA A 250 -1.29 -13.95 1.81
N LYS A 251 -0.46 -13.71 0.80
CA LYS A 251 0.68 -12.79 0.83
C LYS A 251 0.23 -11.36 0.60
N ILE A 252 -0.80 -11.15 -0.22
CA ILE A 252 -1.31 -9.82 -0.56
C ILE A 252 -2.83 -9.80 -0.40
N PHE A 253 -3.36 -8.70 0.10
CA PHE A 253 -4.80 -8.44 0.10
C PHE A 253 -5.14 -7.35 -0.93
N ILE A 254 -6.21 -7.53 -1.68
CA ILE A 254 -6.75 -6.52 -2.60
C ILE A 254 -8.12 -6.10 -2.08
N GLY A 255 -8.23 -4.87 -1.60
CA GLY A 255 -9.47 -4.28 -1.12
C GLY A 255 -10.14 -3.45 -2.21
N ILE A 256 -11.28 -3.93 -2.71
CA ILE A 256 -12.11 -3.20 -3.68
C ILE A 256 -13.19 -2.47 -2.90
N SER A 257 -13.06 -1.14 -2.91
CA SER A 257 -13.83 -0.25 -2.03
C SER A 257 -14.55 0.79 -2.87
N SER A 258 -15.82 0.99 -2.58
CA SER A 258 -16.64 2.06 -3.14
C SER A 258 -17.51 2.68 -2.05
N ASN A 259 -18.35 3.66 -2.37
CA ASN A 259 -19.09 4.50 -1.40
C ASN A 259 -19.52 3.74 -0.14
N SER A 260 -19.13 4.27 1.04
CA SER A 260 -19.32 3.73 2.40
C SER A 260 -18.51 2.49 2.81
N SER A 261 -17.58 1.95 1.99
CA SER A 261 -16.84 0.74 2.36
C SER A 261 -15.37 1.00 2.71
N GLN A 262 -15.05 1.06 4.00
CA GLN A 262 -13.68 1.12 4.55
C GLN A 262 -12.95 -0.24 4.44
N VAL A 263 -13.10 -0.97 3.34
CA VAL A 263 -12.54 -2.33 3.19
C VAL A 263 -11.02 -2.29 3.32
N THR A 264 -10.35 -1.41 2.61
CA THR A 264 -8.88 -1.26 2.68
C THR A 264 -8.41 -0.93 4.10
N GLY A 265 -9.03 0.05 4.76
CA GLY A 265 -8.71 0.41 6.15
C GLY A 265 -8.94 -0.75 7.13
N GLY A 266 -10.06 -1.47 6.97
CA GLY A 266 -10.37 -2.65 7.78
C GLY A 266 -9.39 -3.81 7.56
N ILE A 267 -8.95 -4.04 6.33
CA ILE A 267 -7.93 -5.07 6.03
C ILE A 267 -6.62 -4.67 6.69
N VAL A 268 -6.16 -3.43 6.46
CA VAL A 268 -4.89 -2.95 7.03
C VAL A 268 -4.92 -3.08 8.54
N GLY A 269 -6.01 -2.75 9.22
CA GLY A 269 -6.13 -2.91 10.68
C GLY A 269 -5.96 -4.35 11.18
N LEU A 270 -6.16 -5.36 10.33
CA LEU A 270 -6.17 -6.78 10.69
C LEU A 270 -4.97 -7.59 10.17
N THR A 271 -4.15 -7.01 9.30
CA THR A 271 -2.99 -7.71 8.71
C THR A 271 -1.74 -6.85 8.64
N ASP A 272 -0.59 -7.49 8.83
CA ASP A 272 0.75 -6.93 8.62
C ASP A 272 1.18 -6.93 7.15
N ARG A 273 0.42 -7.61 6.29
CA ARG A 273 0.73 -7.82 4.87
C ARG A 273 0.38 -6.61 4.00
N PRO A 274 0.99 -6.50 2.81
CA PRO A 274 0.63 -5.48 1.84
C PRO A 274 -0.86 -5.52 1.48
N VAL A 275 -1.48 -4.34 1.47
CA VAL A 275 -2.87 -4.15 1.03
C VAL A 275 -2.88 -3.23 -0.17
N ILE A 276 -3.44 -3.71 -1.28
CA ILE A 276 -3.67 -2.93 -2.49
C ILE A 276 -5.11 -2.41 -2.47
N GLY A 277 -5.27 -1.10 -2.58
CA GLY A 277 -6.57 -0.44 -2.60
C GLY A 277 -7.03 -0.15 -4.01
N VAL A 278 -8.24 -0.60 -4.36
CA VAL A 278 -8.88 -0.30 -5.64
C VAL A 278 -10.15 0.53 -5.38
N PRO A 279 -10.06 1.87 -5.44
CA PRO A 279 -11.24 2.71 -5.35
C PRO A 279 -12.15 2.45 -6.55
N CYS A 280 -13.45 2.29 -6.31
CA CYS A 280 -14.45 2.00 -7.33
C CYS A 280 -15.61 2.99 -7.28
N THR A 281 -16.09 3.39 -8.45
CA THR A 281 -17.18 4.34 -8.61
C THR A 281 -17.87 4.19 -9.96
N ASN A 282 -19.15 4.53 -10.01
CA ASN A 282 -19.94 4.66 -11.24
C ASN A 282 -20.16 6.14 -11.64
N GLU A 283 -19.72 7.08 -10.80
CA GLU A 283 -19.82 8.55 -10.96
C GLU A 283 -18.41 9.18 -10.85
N ASN A 284 -18.25 10.51 -11.03
CA ASN A 284 -16.97 11.18 -10.75
C ASN A 284 -16.56 10.88 -9.29
N GLY A 285 -15.41 10.22 -9.09
CA GLY A 285 -15.16 9.39 -7.91
C GLY A 285 -13.94 9.78 -7.08
N ASP A 286 -13.58 11.05 -7.08
CA ASP A 286 -12.36 11.57 -6.44
C ASP A 286 -12.37 11.29 -4.92
N ASP A 287 -13.54 11.34 -4.28
CA ASP A 287 -13.71 11.06 -2.84
C ASP A 287 -13.29 9.64 -2.43
N TYR A 288 -13.54 8.64 -3.29
CA TYR A 288 -13.19 7.25 -2.97
C TYR A 288 -11.69 7.01 -3.04
N MET A 289 -11.04 7.67 -3.99
CA MET A 289 -9.61 7.63 -4.13
C MET A 289 -8.95 8.33 -2.94
N LEU A 290 -9.39 9.55 -2.60
CA LEU A 290 -8.88 10.32 -1.48
C LEU A 290 -9.01 9.55 -0.16
N THR A 291 -10.15 8.91 0.09
CA THR A 291 -10.36 8.09 1.30
C THR A 291 -9.50 6.83 1.34
N THR A 292 -9.20 6.23 0.18
CA THR A 292 -8.35 5.03 0.10
C THR A 292 -6.88 5.36 0.32
N VAL A 293 -6.42 6.49 -0.21
CA VAL A 293 -5.00 6.88 -0.19
C VAL A 293 -4.59 7.61 1.10
N SER A 294 -5.54 8.30 1.75
CA SER A 294 -5.28 9.15 2.93
C SER A 294 -5.18 8.36 4.24
N MET A 295 -4.27 7.40 4.28
CA MET A 295 -4.01 6.59 5.47
C MET A 295 -3.10 7.32 6.48
N PRO A 296 -3.34 7.16 7.80
CA PRO A 296 -2.45 7.70 8.82
C PRO A 296 -1.09 6.98 8.82
N PRO A 297 -0.08 7.53 9.52
CA PRO A 297 1.22 6.88 9.69
C PRO A 297 1.09 5.47 10.25
N GLY A 298 1.84 4.52 9.70
CA GLY A 298 1.92 3.15 10.22
C GLY A 298 0.98 2.14 9.57
N VAL A 299 0.05 2.60 8.73
CA VAL A 299 -0.99 1.76 8.11
C VAL A 299 -1.12 2.05 6.61
N PRO A 300 -0.06 1.82 5.81
CA PRO A 300 -0.07 2.14 4.38
C PRO A 300 -1.07 1.29 3.59
N VAL A 301 -1.57 1.86 2.50
CA VAL A 301 -2.30 1.16 1.42
C VAL A 301 -1.63 1.50 0.09
N ALA A 302 -1.34 0.49 -0.73
CA ALA A 302 -0.89 0.66 -2.11
C ALA A 302 -2.11 0.99 -2.99
N THR A 303 -2.43 2.27 -3.14
CA THR A 303 -3.63 2.69 -3.88
C THR A 303 -3.34 2.73 -5.37
N VAL A 304 -4.16 2.06 -6.17
CA VAL A 304 -4.16 2.20 -7.64
C VAL A 304 -5.31 3.10 -8.08
N GLY A 305 -5.30 3.51 -9.35
CA GLY A 305 -6.34 4.37 -9.91
C GLY A 305 -7.77 3.82 -9.79
N ILE A 306 -8.72 4.73 -9.95
CA ILE A 306 -10.15 4.46 -9.88
C ILE A 306 -10.56 3.37 -10.90
N ASN A 307 -11.34 2.40 -10.43
CA ASN A 307 -11.83 1.24 -11.18
C ASN A 307 -10.70 0.37 -11.80
N ASN A 308 -9.45 0.57 -11.36
CA ASN A 308 -8.27 -0.02 -12.01
C ASN A 308 -7.86 -1.36 -11.38
N GLY A 309 -8.83 -2.28 -11.29
CA GLY A 309 -8.58 -3.63 -10.77
C GLY A 309 -7.54 -4.43 -11.57
N LYS A 310 -7.37 -4.13 -12.87
CA LYS A 310 -6.33 -4.78 -13.67
C LYS A 310 -4.93 -4.38 -13.20
N ASN A 311 -4.67 -3.09 -12.94
CA ASN A 311 -3.39 -2.65 -12.39
C ASN A 311 -3.17 -3.13 -10.97
N ALA A 312 -4.22 -3.30 -10.16
CA ALA A 312 -4.07 -3.95 -8.84
C ALA A 312 -3.50 -5.37 -8.95
N ALA A 313 -3.96 -6.15 -9.92
CA ALA A 313 -3.43 -7.50 -10.17
C ALA A 313 -2.00 -7.47 -10.74
N VAL A 314 -1.69 -6.52 -11.64
CA VAL A 314 -0.31 -6.36 -12.14
C VAL A 314 0.64 -5.98 -11.01
N LEU A 315 0.24 -5.04 -10.14
CA LEU A 315 1.02 -4.63 -8.97
C LEU A 315 1.25 -5.79 -8.00
N ALA A 316 0.21 -6.59 -7.72
CA ALA A 316 0.37 -7.82 -6.94
C ALA A 316 1.39 -8.77 -7.59
N GLY A 317 1.35 -8.89 -8.92
CA GLY A 317 2.35 -9.60 -9.69
C GLY A 317 3.75 -9.04 -9.49
N GLU A 318 3.96 -7.74 -9.65
CA GLU A 318 5.27 -7.07 -9.48
C GLU A 318 5.85 -7.34 -8.09
N ILE A 319 5.03 -7.21 -7.04
CA ILE A 319 5.42 -7.49 -5.66
C ILE A 319 5.81 -8.96 -5.49
N LEU A 320 5.00 -9.90 -5.97
CA LEU A 320 5.29 -11.33 -5.85
C LEU A 320 6.46 -11.78 -6.76
N SER A 321 6.75 -11.02 -7.81
CA SER A 321 7.84 -11.30 -8.75
C SER A 321 9.22 -11.00 -8.19
N ILE A 322 9.33 -10.23 -7.09
CA ILE A 322 10.62 -9.82 -6.50
C ILE A 322 11.58 -11.00 -6.40
N ASN A 323 11.09 -12.13 -5.88
CA ASN A 323 11.81 -13.41 -5.76
C ASN A 323 11.21 -14.56 -6.58
N ASN A 324 10.40 -14.25 -7.60
CA ASN A 324 9.78 -15.25 -8.46
C ASN A 324 10.03 -14.95 -9.94
N PRO A 325 11.07 -15.55 -10.54
CA PRO A 325 11.41 -15.36 -11.95
C PRO A 325 10.27 -15.75 -12.90
N SER A 326 9.48 -16.77 -12.56
CA SER A 326 8.35 -17.23 -13.38
C SER A 326 7.26 -16.17 -13.51
N ILE A 327 6.94 -15.46 -12.42
CA ILE A 327 5.98 -14.34 -12.46
C ILE A 327 6.57 -13.16 -13.24
N THR A 328 7.88 -12.90 -13.09
CA THR A 328 8.59 -11.85 -13.84
C THR A 328 8.44 -12.04 -15.35
N GLU A 329 8.61 -13.26 -15.86
CA GLU A 329 8.44 -13.58 -17.28
C GLU A 329 6.99 -13.35 -17.75
N LEU A 330 5.99 -13.75 -16.94
CA LEU A 330 4.58 -13.55 -17.25
C LEU A 330 4.18 -12.06 -17.24
N LEU A 331 4.72 -11.28 -16.31
CA LEU A 331 4.55 -9.82 -16.29
C LEU A 331 5.15 -9.18 -17.54
N GLY A 332 6.33 -9.63 -17.96
CA GLY A 332 6.94 -9.19 -19.21
C GLY A 332 6.00 -9.38 -20.40
N LYS A 333 5.33 -10.53 -20.50
CA LYS A 333 4.33 -10.81 -21.57
C LYS A 333 3.09 -9.92 -21.48
N ILE A 334 2.65 -9.55 -20.27
CA ILE A 334 1.51 -8.65 -20.06
C ILE A 334 1.87 -7.20 -20.44
N LYS A 335 3.06 -6.74 -20.04
CA LYS A 335 3.54 -5.38 -20.30
C LYS A 335 4.00 -5.18 -21.75
N ASN A 336 4.59 -6.19 -22.40
CA ASN A 336 5.17 -6.09 -23.75
C ASN A 336 4.18 -6.29 -24.91
N LYS A 337 2.90 -5.92 -24.79
CA LYS A 337 1.99 -5.96 -25.96
C LYS A 337 2.26 -4.89 -27.04
N LYS A 338 3.39 -4.16 -26.95
CA LYS A 338 4.24 -3.66 -28.04
C LYS A 338 5.43 -2.87 -27.45
N ILE A 339 6.53 -3.55 -27.15
CA ILE A 339 7.87 -2.93 -27.11
C ILE A 339 8.77 -3.86 -27.91
N ASN A 340 8.69 -3.74 -29.24
CA ASN A 340 9.83 -4.10 -30.08
C ASN A 340 10.77 -2.89 -29.98
N LEU A 341 11.92 -3.07 -29.33
CA LEU A 341 13.06 -2.18 -29.51
C LEU A 341 13.61 -2.33 -30.93
#